data_AF-A0A1B0DCN6-F1
#
_entry.id   AF-A0A1B0DCN6-F1
#
_cell.length_a   1.000
_cell.length_b   1.000
_cell.length_c   1.000
_cell.angle_alpha   90.00
_cell.angle_beta   90.00
_cell.angle_gamma   90.00
#
_symmetry.space_group_name_H-M   'P 1'
#
loop_
_entity.id
_entity.type
_entity.pdbx_description
1 polymer ?
#
loop_
_entity_poly.entity_id
_entity_poly.type
_entity_poly.pdbx_seq_one_letter_code
_entity_poly.pdbx_strand_id
1 'polypeptide(L)'
;MDGVNGQVKRRDGILDPRLLLFGYTTETVNMLLMPMIENKKEALGSMGNDAPLACLSAFQPLPYEYFKQLFAQVTNPPIDPFREKIVMSLQCPIGPEANILQPSALQVHRIWLNNPILSVTDTEILKRNRHRDWKTKILDITFPCEEGPDGYSNALQRVCLEGKAAAEQGYQLLVLSDRQAGADRCPLSALLALGALHHHLIETRQRMKVGVIVETAEAREVHHMCVLLGYGADAICPYLVFEMASALREDGVLSRDLSDNMIYQAYSQAIDTGIAKVMAKMGISTLQSYKGAQIFEAVGIGEDVVNLCFRGTQSRLGGVNLKIMALETLTRHSMAYGSGSPDMKILRNPGQYHWRTGGEGHINDPASIAALQEAAVANSLSAYEKYRASTMESLVENRQKISLDEVEPASEIVKRFATGAMSFGSISLEAHSTLAVSMNRLGGKSNTGEGGENADRYLNQDPEFNKRSAIKQVASGRFGVTASYLAHADDLQIKMAQGAKPGEGGELPGYKVTKDIASTRHSVPGVGLISPPPHHDIYSIEDLAELIYDLKCSNPRARIS
;
A
#
# COMPACT_ATOMS: atom_id res chain seq x y z
N MET A 1 -42.50 -13.10 19.36
CA MET A 1 -41.75 -13.71 20.48
C MET A 1 -41.74 -15.20 20.22
N ASP A 2 -40.53 -15.75 20.09
CA ASP A 2 -40.12 -17.17 20.16
C ASP A 2 -39.07 -17.46 19.09
N GLY A 3 -37.84 -17.72 19.54
CA GLY A 3 -36.79 -18.35 18.73
C GLY A 3 -35.55 -17.53 18.35
N VAL A 4 -35.07 -16.61 19.18
CA VAL A 4 -33.71 -16.02 19.03
C VAL A 4 -32.90 -16.32 20.28
N ASN A 5 -32.46 -17.57 20.42
CA ASN A 5 -31.39 -17.95 21.35
C ASN A 5 -30.32 -18.69 20.56
N GLY A 6 -29.66 -17.97 19.65
CA GLY A 6 -28.34 -18.35 19.19
C GLY A 6 -27.40 -18.13 20.36
N GLN A 7 -26.94 -19.21 21.00
CA GLN A 7 -25.85 -19.16 21.96
C GLN A 7 -24.71 -18.36 21.32
N VAL A 8 -24.42 -17.18 21.83
CA VAL A 8 -23.22 -16.42 21.48
C VAL A 8 -22.06 -17.26 21.98
N LYS A 9 -21.50 -18.12 21.11
CA LYS A 9 -20.20 -18.74 21.34
C LYS A 9 -19.28 -17.59 21.74
N ARG A 10 -18.67 -17.71 22.92
CA ARG A 10 -17.64 -16.80 23.41
C ARG A 10 -16.68 -16.55 22.24
N ARG A 11 -16.64 -15.34 21.71
CA ARG A 11 -15.70 -14.99 20.65
C ARG A 11 -14.35 -14.99 21.32
N ASP A 12 -13.44 -15.85 20.88
CA ASP A 12 -12.14 -16.04 21.53
C ASP A 12 -11.20 -14.82 21.40
N GLY A 13 -11.72 -13.62 21.09
CA GLY A 13 -10.94 -12.39 21.05
C GLY A 13 -9.77 -12.49 20.08
N ILE A 14 -8.60 -12.08 20.58
CA ILE A 14 -7.31 -12.20 19.90
C ILE A 14 -6.85 -13.67 19.75
N LEU A 15 -7.46 -14.61 20.48
CA LEU A 15 -7.15 -16.05 20.44
C LEU A 15 -7.98 -16.82 19.41
N ASP A 16 -8.81 -16.13 18.63
CA ASP A 16 -9.56 -16.75 17.55
C ASP A 16 -8.60 -17.34 16.49
N PRO A 17 -8.57 -18.66 16.28
CA PRO A 17 -7.63 -19.30 15.34
C PRO A 17 -7.81 -18.82 13.90
N ARG A 18 -8.98 -18.26 13.55
CA ARG A 18 -9.22 -17.68 12.23
C ARG A 18 -8.31 -16.48 11.98
N LEU A 19 -7.96 -15.71 13.00
CA LEU A 19 -7.05 -14.58 12.85
C LEU A 19 -5.69 -15.05 12.33
N LEU A 20 -5.15 -16.14 12.90
CA LEU A 20 -3.89 -16.73 12.42
C LEU A 20 -4.03 -17.34 11.02
N LEU A 21 -5.12 -18.06 10.76
CA LEU A 21 -5.40 -18.66 9.45
C LEU A 21 -5.41 -17.61 8.32
N PHE A 22 -6.04 -16.47 8.55
CA PHE A 22 -6.13 -15.38 7.58
C PHE A 22 -4.94 -14.40 7.65
N GLY A 23 -3.89 -14.73 8.41
CA GLY A 23 -2.63 -13.98 8.44
C GLY A 23 -2.69 -12.64 9.19
N TYR A 24 -3.60 -12.48 10.15
CA TYR A 24 -3.57 -11.33 11.06
C TYR A 24 -2.35 -11.47 11.97
N THR A 25 -1.72 -10.33 12.23
CA THR A 25 -0.59 -10.23 13.14
C THR A 25 -0.88 -9.21 14.23
N THR A 26 -0.11 -9.27 15.31
CA THR A 26 -0.19 -8.27 16.38
C THR A 26 0.09 -6.85 15.87
N GLU A 27 0.93 -6.69 14.84
CA GLU A 27 1.17 -5.38 14.21
C GLU A 27 -0.04 -4.93 13.40
N THR A 28 -0.61 -5.79 12.55
CA THR A 28 -1.78 -5.45 11.76
C THR A 28 -2.95 -5.01 12.65
N VAL A 29 -3.18 -5.69 13.78
CA VAL A 29 -4.26 -5.33 14.71
C VAL A 29 -3.98 -4.00 15.40
N ASN A 30 -2.83 -3.86 16.05
CA ASN A 30 -2.55 -2.69 16.90
C ASN A 30 -2.14 -1.45 16.11
N MET A 31 -1.36 -1.62 15.04
CA MET A 31 -0.82 -0.50 14.28
C MET A 31 -1.75 -0.04 13.16
N LEU A 32 -2.60 -0.91 12.60
CA LEU A 32 -3.42 -0.55 11.45
C LEU A 32 -4.91 -0.52 11.78
N LEU A 33 -5.46 -1.63 12.28
CA LEU A 33 -6.91 -1.75 12.49
C LEU A 33 -7.42 -0.91 13.66
N MET A 34 -6.72 -0.91 14.79
CA MET A 34 -7.08 -0.08 15.94
C MET A 34 -7.17 1.42 15.59
N PRO A 35 -6.14 2.04 14.96
CA PRO A 35 -6.26 3.43 14.51
C PRO A 35 -7.42 3.71 13.57
N MET A 36 -7.77 2.77 12.67
CA MET A 36 -8.94 2.94 11.80
C MET A 36 -10.26 2.98 12.59
N ILE A 37 -10.37 2.20 13.66
CA ILE A 37 -11.56 2.14 14.50
C ILE A 37 -11.64 3.35 15.45
N GLU A 38 -10.51 3.76 16.05
CA GLU A 38 -10.47 4.84 17.04
C GLU A 38 -10.45 6.22 16.39
N ASN A 39 -9.60 6.41 15.38
CA ASN A 39 -9.31 7.72 14.78
C ASN A 39 -10.00 7.92 13.43
N LYS A 40 -10.67 6.89 12.88
CA LYS A 40 -11.35 6.92 11.58
C LYS A 40 -10.41 7.26 10.41
N LYS A 41 -9.13 6.98 10.57
CA LYS A 41 -8.05 7.27 9.63
C LYS A 41 -7.10 6.08 9.56
N GLU A 42 -6.47 5.89 8.41
CA GLU A 42 -5.36 4.96 8.29
C GLU A 42 -4.18 5.39 9.19
N ALA A 43 -3.32 4.43 9.50
CA ALA A 43 -2.13 4.69 10.29
C ALA A 43 -1.08 5.45 9.47
N LEU A 44 -0.39 6.39 10.12
CA LEU A 44 0.78 7.06 9.54
C LEU A 44 2.06 6.41 10.08
N GLY A 45 3.01 6.19 9.18
CA GLY A 45 4.33 5.64 9.49
C GLY A 45 5.46 6.57 9.04
N SER A 46 6.70 6.12 9.23
CA SER A 46 7.90 6.84 8.76
C SER A 46 9.00 5.84 8.39
N MET A 47 10.09 6.34 7.80
CA MET A 47 11.17 5.54 7.17
C MET A 47 10.69 4.79 5.90
N GLY A 48 11.64 4.13 5.22
CA GLY A 48 11.34 3.31 4.05
C GLY A 48 10.89 1.90 4.45
N ASN A 49 10.25 1.19 3.52
CA ASN A 49 10.05 -0.26 3.66
C ASN A 49 11.36 -0.96 3.30
N ASP A 50 12.00 -1.56 4.30
CA ASP A 50 13.26 -2.28 4.20
C ASP A 50 13.12 -3.77 4.45
N ALA A 51 11.88 -4.29 4.49
CA ALA A 51 11.59 -5.71 4.46
C ALA A 51 11.74 -6.27 3.03
N PRO A 52 11.96 -7.59 2.87
CA PRO A 52 12.03 -8.24 1.56
C PRO A 52 10.76 -8.06 0.75
N LEU A 53 10.89 -8.14 -0.57
CA LEU A 53 9.73 -8.32 -1.45
C LEU A 53 8.99 -9.61 -1.05
N ALA A 54 7.66 -9.64 -1.22
CA ALA A 54 6.83 -10.78 -0.83
C ALA A 54 7.34 -12.12 -1.37
N CYS A 55 7.79 -12.16 -2.63
CA CYS A 55 8.37 -13.36 -3.24
C CYS A 55 9.72 -13.82 -2.66
N LEU A 56 10.38 -12.99 -1.85
CA LEU A 56 11.65 -13.27 -1.17
C LEU A 56 11.46 -13.41 0.35
N SER A 57 10.25 -13.19 0.87
CA SER A 57 9.95 -13.34 2.30
C SER A 57 10.16 -14.80 2.72
N ALA A 58 10.68 -14.99 3.92
CA ALA A 58 10.79 -16.32 4.54
C ALA A 58 9.47 -16.76 5.22
N PHE A 59 8.45 -15.90 5.19
CA PHE A 59 7.14 -16.11 5.82
C PHE A 59 6.07 -16.45 4.77
N GLN A 60 4.80 -16.36 5.13
CA GLN A 60 3.66 -16.70 4.28
C GLN A 60 2.87 -15.43 3.96
N PRO A 61 3.39 -14.52 3.11
CA PRO A 61 2.72 -13.28 2.77
C PRO A 61 1.33 -13.56 2.17
N LEU A 62 0.45 -12.57 2.25
CA LEU A 62 -0.83 -12.67 1.55
C LEU A 62 -0.65 -12.26 0.08
N PRO A 63 -1.48 -12.79 -0.84
CA PRO A 63 -1.39 -12.43 -2.25
C PRO A 63 -1.46 -10.94 -2.56
N TYR A 64 -2.09 -10.13 -1.68
CA TYR A 64 -2.11 -8.67 -1.81
C TYR A 64 -0.71 -8.06 -1.86
N GLU A 65 0.25 -8.60 -1.10
CA GLU A 65 1.60 -8.02 -0.95
C GLU A 65 2.44 -8.05 -2.24
N TYR A 66 2.04 -8.87 -3.21
CA TYR A 66 2.67 -8.97 -4.50
C TYR A 66 2.24 -7.85 -5.46
N PHE A 67 1.15 -7.12 -5.16
CA PHE A 67 0.63 -6.06 -6.00
C PHE A 67 1.14 -4.70 -5.52
N LYS A 68 1.76 -3.93 -6.41
CA LYS A 68 2.21 -2.57 -6.15
C LYS A 68 1.29 -1.59 -6.87
N GLN A 69 0.77 -0.62 -6.14
CA GLN A 69 -0.10 0.41 -6.68
C GLN A 69 0.64 1.19 -7.77
N LEU A 70 0.05 1.27 -8.97
CA LEU A 70 0.52 2.19 -9.98
C LEU A 70 0.12 3.61 -9.61
N PHE A 71 0.89 4.58 -10.08
CA PHE A 71 0.66 5.99 -9.85
C PHE A 71 1.08 6.79 -11.09
N ALA A 72 0.46 7.95 -11.25
CA ALA A 72 0.71 8.83 -12.37
C ALA A 72 2.02 9.59 -12.17
N GLN A 73 2.80 9.73 -13.24
CA GLN A 73 4.00 10.55 -13.27
C GLN A 73 4.10 11.22 -14.63
N VAL A 74 4.13 12.56 -14.64
CA VAL A 74 4.34 13.42 -15.83
C VAL A 74 3.19 13.37 -16.85
N THR A 75 2.81 12.18 -17.34
CA THR A 75 1.80 12.00 -18.40
C THR A 75 0.43 12.57 -18.03
N ASN A 76 0.09 12.51 -16.75
CA ASN A 76 -1.13 13.04 -16.17
C ASN A 76 -0.88 13.29 -14.67
N PRO A 77 -1.65 14.20 -14.03
CA PRO A 77 -1.46 14.52 -12.63
C PRO A 77 -2.26 13.58 -11.70
N PRO A 78 -1.78 13.33 -10.46
CA PRO A 78 -2.64 12.88 -9.38
C PRO A 78 -3.63 13.99 -8.95
N ILE A 79 -4.66 13.61 -8.18
CA ILE A 79 -5.69 14.52 -7.62
C ILE A 79 -5.42 14.74 -6.12
N ASP A 80 -5.88 15.84 -5.53
CA ASP A 80 -5.88 16.00 -4.08
C ASP A 80 -7.15 15.38 -3.44
N PRO A 81 -7.07 14.21 -2.79
CA PRO A 81 -8.25 13.51 -2.26
C PRO A 81 -8.91 14.22 -1.07
N PHE A 82 -8.27 15.24 -0.50
CA PHE A 82 -8.78 15.99 0.64
C PHE A 82 -9.38 17.33 0.20
N ARG A 83 -8.62 18.11 -0.58
CA ARG A 83 -9.01 19.46 -1.01
C ARG A 83 -9.95 19.44 -2.21
N GLU A 84 -9.80 18.45 -3.08
CA GLU A 84 -10.61 18.29 -4.29
C GLU A 84 -11.62 17.14 -4.13
N LYS A 85 -11.97 16.76 -2.89
CA LYS A 85 -12.90 15.66 -2.60
C LYS A 85 -14.24 15.79 -3.33
N ILE A 86 -14.69 17.01 -3.63
CA ILE A 86 -15.96 17.27 -4.32
C ILE A 86 -16.04 16.63 -5.72
N VAL A 87 -14.91 16.43 -6.39
CA VAL A 87 -14.88 15.75 -7.71
C VAL A 87 -14.74 14.24 -7.61
N MET A 88 -14.52 13.71 -6.40
CA MET A 88 -14.33 12.29 -6.17
C MET A 88 -15.61 11.60 -5.70
N SER A 89 -15.80 10.33 -6.08
CA SER A 89 -16.93 9.53 -5.63
C SER A 89 -16.58 8.06 -5.48
N LEU A 90 -16.90 7.50 -4.31
CA LEU A 90 -16.91 6.06 -4.07
C LEU A 90 -18.29 5.42 -4.26
N GLN A 91 -19.28 6.20 -4.67
CA GLN A 91 -20.59 5.64 -4.98
C GLN A 91 -20.47 4.69 -6.15
N CYS A 92 -21.02 3.49 -6.00
CA CYS A 92 -21.01 2.52 -7.07
C CYS A 92 -22.34 1.76 -7.10
N PRO A 93 -23.01 1.74 -8.26
CA PRO A 93 -24.12 0.84 -8.44
C PRO A 93 -23.58 -0.61 -8.55
N ILE A 94 -24.35 -1.61 -8.15
CA ILE A 94 -24.00 -3.05 -8.25
C ILE A 94 -25.14 -3.86 -8.84
N GLY A 95 -24.81 -4.97 -9.49
CA GLY A 95 -25.77 -5.85 -10.16
C GLY A 95 -25.74 -5.74 -11.69
N PRO A 96 -26.74 -6.31 -12.39
CA PRO A 96 -26.76 -6.42 -13.84
C PRO A 96 -26.73 -5.07 -14.55
N GLU A 97 -25.99 -5.00 -15.64
CA GLU A 97 -25.91 -3.86 -16.54
C GLU A 97 -26.77 -4.11 -17.78
N ALA A 98 -27.62 -3.13 -18.11
CA ALA A 98 -28.42 -3.16 -19.32
C ALA A 98 -27.59 -2.67 -20.53
N ASN A 99 -28.13 -2.88 -21.73
CA ASN A 99 -27.47 -2.43 -22.96
C ASN A 99 -27.29 -0.90 -22.96
N ILE A 100 -26.04 -0.46 -23.03
CA ILE A 100 -25.67 0.97 -23.04
C ILE A 100 -26.13 1.68 -24.33
N LEU A 101 -26.32 0.95 -25.43
CA LEU A 101 -26.74 1.50 -26.72
C LEU A 101 -28.25 1.79 -26.80
N GLN A 102 -29.02 1.30 -25.82
CA GLN A 102 -30.48 1.45 -25.80
C GLN A 102 -30.90 2.17 -24.52
N PRO A 103 -31.42 3.42 -24.62
CA PRO A 103 -32.01 4.11 -23.48
C PRO A 103 -33.13 3.26 -22.87
N SER A 104 -33.01 2.89 -21.60
CA SER A 104 -33.97 2.01 -20.93
C SER A 104 -33.97 2.25 -19.43
N ALA A 105 -35.16 2.17 -18.80
CA ALA A 105 -35.30 2.20 -17.35
C ALA A 105 -34.51 1.07 -16.66
N LEU A 106 -34.22 -0.03 -17.37
CA LEU A 106 -33.38 -1.11 -16.85
C LEU A 106 -31.97 -0.66 -16.47
N GLN A 107 -31.46 0.43 -17.04
CA GLN A 107 -30.12 0.96 -16.72
C GLN A 107 -30.01 1.44 -15.26
N VAL A 108 -31.12 1.83 -14.64
CA VAL A 108 -31.18 2.25 -13.22
C VAL A 108 -31.66 1.12 -12.29
N HIS A 109 -31.84 -0.10 -12.80
CA HIS A 109 -32.20 -1.26 -11.99
C HIS A 109 -30.95 -1.87 -11.35
N ARG A 110 -30.21 -1.07 -10.57
CA ARG A 110 -29.01 -1.50 -9.84
C ARG A 110 -29.16 -1.16 -8.36
N ILE A 111 -28.47 -1.89 -7.49
CA ILE A 111 -28.39 -1.53 -6.07
C ILE A 111 -27.35 -0.43 -5.94
N TRP A 112 -27.72 0.72 -5.42
CA TRP A 112 -26.82 1.86 -5.25
C TRP A 112 -26.10 1.79 -3.91
N LEU A 113 -24.79 1.59 -3.92
CA LEU A 113 -23.97 1.64 -2.72
C LEU A 113 -23.27 2.99 -2.63
N ASN A 114 -23.35 3.62 -1.46
CA ASN A 114 -22.60 4.86 -1.19
C ASN A 114 -21.11 4.60 -0.94
N ASN A 115 -20.77 3.40 -0.48
CA ASN A 115 -19.42 2.95 -0.18
C ASN A 115 -19.33 1.46 -0.55
N PRO A 116 -18.22 0.99 -1.15
CA PRO A 116 -18.03 -0.44 -1.44
C PRO A 116 -17.94 -1.34 -0.20
N ILE A 117 -17.71 -0.79 1.00
CA ILE A 117 -17.57 -1.55 2.24
C ILE A 117 -18.93 -1.81 2.89
N LEU A 118 -19.29 -3.09 2.99
CA LEU A 118 -20.54 -3.55 3.57
C LEU A 118 -20.37 -3.91 5.04
N SER A 119 -21.41 -3.63 5.83
CA SER A 119 -21.54 -4.21 7.15
C SER A 119 -21.90 -5.70 7.05
N VAL A 120 -21.72 -6.45 8.14
CA VAL A 120 -22.17 -7.86 8.22
C VAL A 120 -23.69 -7.94 8.00
N THR A 121 -24.44 -6.98 8.57
CA THR A 121 -25.90 -6.92 8.44
C THR A 121 -26.33 -6.67 7.00
N ASP A 122 -25.73 -5.69 6.31
CA ASP A 122 -26.06 -5.40 4.91
C ASP A 122 -25.74 -6.58 4.00
N THR A 123 -24.65 -7.28 4.28
CA THR A 123 -24.26 -8.47 3.54
C THR A 123 -25.28 -9.60 3.71
N GLU A 124 -25.79 -9.83 4.93
CA GLU A 124 -26.87 -10.80 5.17
C GLU A 124 -28.18 -10.41 4.45
N ILE A 125 -28.49 -9.11 4.38
CA ILE A 125 -29.64 -8.61 3.61
C ILE A 125 -29.44 -8.91 2.12
N LEU A 126 -28.25 -8.65 1.57
CA LEU A 126 -27.95 -8.91 0.16
C LEU A 126 -27.95 -10.41 -0.19
N LYS A 127 -27.50 -11.28 0.72
CA LYS A 127 -27.61 -12.75 0.56
C LYS A 127 -29.06 -13.22 0.46
N ARG A 128 -29.97 -12.57 1.18
CA ARG A 128 -31.41 -12.89 1.21
C ARG A 128 -32.25 -11.95 0.35
N ASN A 129 -31.60 -11.19 -0.54
CA ASN A 129 -32.27 -10.20 -1.36
C ASN A 129 -33.40 -10.84 -2.18
N ARG A 130 -34.54 -10.14 -2.23
CA ARG A 130 -35.71 -10.45 -3.06
C ARG A 130 -36.24 -9.22 -3.78
N HIS A 131 -35.53 -8.09 -3.69
CA HIS A 131 -35.92 -6.88 -4.37
C HIS A 131 -35.91 -7.14 -5.89
N ARG A 132 -37.05 -6.91 -6.56
CA ARG A 132 -37.25 -7.16 -8.00
C ARG A 132 -36.98 -8.62 -8.41
N ASP A 133 -37.32 -9.56 -7.53
CA ASP A 133 -37.09 -11.00 -7.72
C ASP A 133 -35.62 -11.38 -7.90
N TRP A 134 -34.70 -10.51 -7.47
CA TRP A 134 -33.27 -10.80 -7.55
C TRP A 134 -32.91 -12.03 -6.73
N LYS A 135 -32.00 -12.81 -7.28
CA LYS A 135 -31.43 -13.98 -6.61
C LYS A 135 -29.95 -13.77 -6.36
N THR A 136 -29.53 -14.20 -5.18
CA THR A 136 -28.13 -14.19 -4.77
C THR A 136 -27.64 -15.62 -4.62
N LYS A 137 -26.50 -15.94 -5.25
CA LYS A 137 -25.82 -17.22 -5.10
C LYS A 137 -24.61 -17.03 -4.20
N ILE A 138 -24.53 -17.81 -3.12
CA ILE A 138 -23.33 -17.89 -2.30
C ILE A 138 -22.40 -18.94 -2.92
N LEU A 139 -21.17 -18.54 -3.19
CA LEU A 139 -20.09 -19.36 -3.71
C LEU A 139 -19.11 -19.59 -2.55
N ASP A 140 -19.04 -20.83 -2.08
CA ASP A 140 -18.08 -21.22 -1.05
C ASP A 140 -16.66 -21.21 -1.64
N ILE A 141 -15.79 -20.35 -1.11
CA ILE A 141 -14.37 -20.25 -1.52
C ILE A 141 -13.46 -21.02 -0.56
N THR A 142 -13.94 -22.15 -0.02
CA THR A 142 -13.14 -23.07 0.80
C THR A 142 -13.04 -24.46 0.16
N PHE A 143 -12.08 -25.25 0.62
CA PHE A 143 -11.84 -26.63 0.16
C PHE A 143 -11.36 -27.53 1.31
N PRO A 144 -11.59 -28.85 1.25
CA PRO A 144 -11.09 -29.78 2.27
C PRO A 144 -9.56 -29.74 2.34
N CYS A 145 -9.01 -29.58 3.55
CA CYS A 145 -7.55 -29.47 3.71
C CYS A 145 -6.80 -30.76 3.35
N GLU A 146 -7.48 -31.91 3.41
CA GLU A 146 -6.92 -33.22 3.02
C GLU A 146 -6.61 -33.33 1.53
N GLU A 147 -7.23 -32.52 0.67
CA GLU A 147 -6.97 -32.48 -0.78
C GLU A 147 -5.63 -31.79 -1.12
N GLY A 148 -4.97 -31.17 -0.13
CA GLY A 148 -3.67 -30.55 -0.30
C GLY A 148 -3.65 -29.46 -1.39
N PRO A 149 -2.49 -29.23 -2.03
CA PRO A 149 -2.34 -28.18 -3.04
C PRO A 149 -3.25 -28.35 -4.27
N ASP A 150 -3.60 -29.58 -4.64
CA ASP A 150 -4.46 -29.85 -5.79
C ASP A 150 -5.90 -29.43 -5.51
N GLY A 151 -6.37 -29.59 -4.26
CA GLY A 151 -7.67 -29.09 -3.80
C GLY A 151 -7.84 -27.59 -3.99
N TYR A 152 -6.78 -26.81 -3.82
CA TYR A 152 -6.79 -25.36 -4.05
C TYR A 152 -7.11 -25.03 -5.52
N SER A 153 -6.45 -25.71 -6.46
CA SER A 153 -6.65 -25.50 -7.90
C SER A 153 -8.04 -25.95 -8.34
N ASN A 154 -8.49 -27.10 -7.85
CA ASN A 154 -9.82 -27.64 -8.12
C ASN A 154 -10.92 -26.73 -7.58
N ALA A 155 -10.75 -26.18 -6.38
CA ALA A 155 -11.71 -25.27 -5.78
C ALA A 155 -11.81 -23.93 -6.53
N LEU A 156 -10.69 -23.39 -7.05
CA LEU A 156 -10.75 -22.21 -7.94
C LEU A 156 -11.57 -22.50 -9.20
N GLN A 157 -11.33 -23.64 -9.86
CA GLN A 157 -12.10 -24.04 -11.03
C GLN A 157 -13.59 -24.23 -10.70
N ARG A 158 -13.89 -24.86 -9.56
CA ARG A 158 -15.26 -25.04 -9.05
C ARG A 158 -15.97 -23.70 -8.88
N VAL A 159 -15.33 -22.72 -8.25
CA VAL A 159 -15.88 -21.37 -8.04
C VAL A 159 -16.21 -20.70 -9.39
N CYS A 160 -15.31 -20.79 -10.37
CA CYS A 160 -15.55 -20.26 -11.72
C CYS A 160 -16.75 -20.92 -12.40
N LEU A 161 -16.84 -22.25 -12.36
CA LEU A 161 -17.93 -23.02 -12.98
C LEU A 161 -19.28 -22.75 -12.30
N GLU A 162 -19.31 -22.76 -10.96
CA GLU A 162 -20.53 -22.46 -10.19
C GLU A 162 -21.00 -21.02 -10.44
N GLY A 163 -20.08 -20.05 -10.47
CA GLY A 163 -20.39 -18.66 -10.74
C GLY A 163 -20.95 -18.43 -12.15
N LYS A 164 -20.35 -19.07 -13.17
CA LYS A 164 -20.88 -19.07 -14.54
C LYS A 164 -22.28 -19.67 -14.59
N ALA A 165 -22.48 -20.85 -14.01
CA ALA A 165 -23.78 -21.54 -14.01
C ALA A 165 -24.85 -20.70 -13.31
N ALA A 166 -24.52 -20.04 -12.21
CA ALA A 166 -25.43 -19.13 -11.51
C ALA A 166 -25.80 -17.92 -12.37
N ALA A 167 -24.84 -17.31 -13.07
CA ALA A 167 -25.13 -16.22 -13.99
C ALA A 167 -26.05 -16.66 -15.15
N GLU A 168 -25.84 -17.84 -15.71
CA GLU A 168 -26.68 -18.43 -16.77
C GLU A 168 -28.10 -18.77 -16.27
N GLN A 169 -28.23 -19.16 -14.99
CA GLN A 169 -29.53 -19.39 -14.32
C GLN A 169 -30.25 -18.09 -13.92
N GLY A 170 -29.69 -16.92 -14.24
CA GLY A 170 -30.32 -15.63 -13.99
C GLY A 170 -30.22 -15.17 -12.53
N TYR A 171 -29.17 -15.53 -11.81
CA TYR A 171 -28.81 -14.86 -10.55
C TYR A 171 -28.23 -13.48 -10.85
N GLN A 172 -28.55 -12.48 -10.02
CA GLN A 172 -28.07 -11.10 -10.20
C GLN A 172 -26.89 -10.78 -9.30
N LEU A 173 -26.71 -11.51 -8.21
CA LEU A 173 -25.63 -11.31 -7.26
C LEU A 173 -24.91 -12.64 -6.99
N LEU A 174 -23.59 -12.60 -6.98
CA LEU A 174 -22.71 -13.68 -6.54
C LEU A 174 -21.97 -13.20 -5.29
N VAL A 175 -21.97 -14.01 -4.23
CA VAL A 175 -21.24 -13.73 -2.99
C VAL A 175 -20.14 -14.77 -2.84
N LEU A 176 -18.89 -14.38 -3.02
CA LEU A 176 -17.72 -15.18 -2.65
C LEU A 176 -17.58 -15.13 -1.14
N SER A 177 -17.59 -16.29 -0.47
CA SER A 177 -17.60 -16.36 1.01
C SER A 177 -16.64 -17.42 1.54
N ASP A 178 -15.71 -17.00 2.41
CA ASP A 178 -14.78 -17.89 3.14
C ASP A 178 -15.30 -18.29 4.55
N ARG A 179 -16.57 -17.99 4.86
CA ARG A 179 -17.23 -18.31 6.14
C ARG A 179 -17.14 -19.77 6.60
N GLN A 180 -16.95 -20.71 5.68
CA GLN A 180 -16.84 -22.15 6.00
C GLN A 180 -15.42 -22.58 6.41
N ALA A 181 -14.45 -21.65 6.43
CA ALA A 181 -13.09 -21.95 6.81
C ALA A 181 -13.02 -22.37 8.29
N GLY A 182 -12.24 -23.40 8.58
CA GLY A 182 -12.15 -24.00 9.91
C GLY A 182 -11.16 -25.15 9.97
N ALA A 183 -11.28 -26.00 10.99
CA ALA A 183 -10.34 -27.10 11.24
C ALA A 183 -10.17 -28.05 10.03
N ASP A 184 -11.25 -28.37 9.33
CA ASP A 184 -11.23 -29.33 8.21
C ASP A 184 -11.22 -28.66 6.83
N ARG A 185 -11.43 -27.34 6.78
CA ARG A 185 -11.62 -26.57 5.53
C ARG A 185 -10.67 -25.38 5.43
N CYS A 186 -9.90 -25.37 4.36
CA CYS A 186 -8.91 -24.36 4.04
C CYS A 186 -9.53 -23.31 3.12
N PRO A 187 -9.32 -22.00 3.36
CA PRO A 187 -9.83 -20.95 2.47
C PRO A 187 -8.97 -20.82 1.21
N LEU A 188 -9.59 -20.56 0.06
CA LEU A 188 -8.90 -19.92 -1.04
C LEU A 188 -8.57 -18.48 -0.66
N SER A 189 -7.55 -17.90 -1.29
CA SER A 189 -7.39 -16.45 -1.20
C SER A 189 -8.59 -15.78 -1.85
N ALA A 190 -9.20 -14.83 -1.14
CA ALA A 190 -10.37 -14.11 -1.66
C ALA A 190 -10.01 -13.35 -2.94
N LEU A 191 -8.78 -12.85 -3.04
CA LEU A 191 -8.26 -12.20 -4.24
C LEU A 191 -8.15 -13.16 -5.43
N LEU A 192 -7.55 -14.34 -5.26
CA LEU A 192 -7.40 -15.31 -6.35
C LEU A 192 -8.77 -15.83 -6.80
N ALA A 193 -9.66 -16.15 -5.86
CA ALA A 193 -11.01 -16.60 -6.17
C ALA A 193 -11.82 -15.53 -6.92
N LEU A 194 -11.71 -14.27 -6.49
CA LEU A 194 -12.33 -13.13 -7.16
C LEU A 194 -11.78 -12.94 -8.57
N GLY A 195 -10.45 -12.86 -8.72
CA GLY A 195 -9.81 -12.62 -10.00
C GLY A 195 -10.13 -13.71 -11.02
N ALA A 196 -10.01 -14.98 -10.62
CA ALA A 196 -10.36 -16.12 -11.46
C ALA A 196 -11.83 -16.07 -11.90
N LEU A 197 -12.76 -15.83 -10.97
CA LEU A 197 -14.18 -15.71 -11.30
C LEU A 197 -14.44 -14.50 -12.23
N HIS A 198 -13.83 -13.35 -11.93
CA HIS A 198 -14.01 -12.11 -12.68
C HIS A 198 -13.64 -12.31 -14.15
N HIS A 199 -12.43 -12.80 -14.43
CA HIS A 199 -11.97 -13.04 -15.79
C HIS A 199 -12.76 -14.17 -16.47
N HIS A 200 -13.09 -15.24 -15.75
CA HIS A 200 -13.89 -16.33 -16.33
C HIS A 200 -15.30 -15.85 -16.75
N LEU A 201 -15.93 -14.99 -15.95
CA LEU A 201 -17.21 -14.37 -16.29
C LEU A 201 -17.08 -13.38 -17.46
N ILE A 202 -15.94 -12.71 -17.64
CA ILE A 202 -15.69 -11.86 -18.81
C ILE A 202 -15.59 -12.72 -20.07
N GLU A 203 -14.76 -13.76 -20.04
CA GLU A 203 -14.55 -14.66 -21.18
C GLU A 203 -15.84 -15.35 -21.63
N THR A 204 -16.68 -15.71 -20.66
CA THR A 204 -17.98 -16.36 -20.90
C THR A 204 -19.12 -15.37 -21.13
N ARG A 205 -18.85 -14.06 -21.19
CA ARG A 205 -19.81 -12.96 -21.42
C ARG A 205 -20.94 -12.88 -20.39
N GLN A 206 -20.63 -13.23 -19.14
CA GLN A 206 -21.55 -13.23 -18.02
C GLN A 206 -21.29 -12.09 -17.02
N ARG A 207 -20.11 -11.46 -17.02
CA ARG A 207 -19.70 -10.49 -15.97
C ARG A 207 -20.67 -9.32 -15.81
N MET A 208 -21.22 -8.80 -16.91
CA MET A 208 -22.19 -7.70 -16.90
C MET A 208 -23.57 -8.11 -16.36
N LYS A 209 -23.87 -9.40 -16.23
CA LYS A 209 -25.18 -9.89 -15.74
C LYS A 209 -25.27 -10.00 -14.23
N VAL A 210 -24.14 -9.90 -13.53
CA VAL A 210 -24.03 -10.16 -12.11
C VAL A 210 -23.24 -9.07 -11.39
N GLY A 211 -23.60 -8.79 -10.14
CA GLY A 211 -22.72 -8.13 -9.18
C GLY A 211 -21.93 -9.16 -8.38
N VAL A 212 -20.65 -8.91 -8.10
CA VAL A 212 -19.78 -9.82 -7.34
C VAL A 212 -19.41 -9.20 -6.00
N ILE A 213 -19.90 -9.78 -4.91
CA ILE A 213 -19.64 -9.35 -3.54
C ILE A 213 -18.61 -10.30 -2.91
N VAL A 214 -17.63 -9.76 -2.20
CA VAL A 214 -16.63 -10.54 -1.46
C VAL A 214 -16.91 -10.45 0.03
N GLU A 215 -17.38 -11.53 0.64
CA GLU A 215 -17.43 -11.68 2.09
C GLU A 215 -16.19 -12.46 2.54
N THR A 216 -15.25 -11.79 3.20
CA THR A 216 -13.97 -12.40 3.52
C THR A 216 -13.47 -12.06 4.91
N ALA A 217 -12.76 -13.01 5.52
CA ALA A 217 -11.94 -12.78 6.69
C ALA A 217 -10.54 -12.25 6.35
N GLU A 218 -10.06 -12.45 5.12
CA GLU A 218 -8.69 -12.16 4.66
C GLU A 218 -8.42 -10.64 4.54
N ALA A 219 -9.30 -9.91 3.86
CA ALA A 219 -9.14 -8.49 3.59
C ALA A 219 -9.42 -7.62 4.82
N ARG A 220 -8.54 -6.64 5.07
CA ARG A 220 -8.60 -5.80 6.28
C ARG A 220 -7.94 -4.43 6.16
N GLU A 221 -7.05 -4.24 5.20
CA GLU A 221 -6.29 -3.00 5.00
C GLU A 221 -6.77 -2.26 3.74
N VAL A 222 -6.48 -0.95 3.66
CA VAL A 222 -6.82 -0.12 2.49
C VAL A 222 -6.32 -0.76 1.20
N HIS A 223 -5.08 -1.25 1.21
CA HIS A 223 -4.49 -1.91 0.04
C HIS A 223 -5.28 -3.15 -0.39
N HIS A 224 -5.68 -4.02 0.55
CA HIS A 224 -6.48 -5.22 0.24
C HIS A 224 -7.80 -4.85 -0.44
N MET A 225 -8.48 -3.81 0.06
CA MET A 225 -9.73 -3.33 -0.53
C MET A 225 -9.51 -2.79 -1.95
N CYS A 226 -8.45 -2.01 -2.15
CA CYS A 226 -8.13 -1.46 -3.47
C CYS A 226 -7.81 -2.56 -4.48
N VAL A 227 -7.06 -3.59 -4.08
CA VAL A 227 -6.73 -4.72 -4.95
C VAL A 227 -7.99 -5.52 -5.30
N LEU A 228 -8.84 -5.85 -4.33
CA LEU A 228 -10.12 -6.53 -4.60
C LEU A 228 -11.01 -5.72 -5.55
N LEU A 229 -11.15 -4.40 -5.34
CA LEU A 229 -11.91 -3.54 -6.23
C LEU A 229 -11.29 -3.48 -7.64
N GLY A 230 -9.97 -3.34 -7.72
CA GLY A 230 -9.21 -3.30 -8.98
C GLY A 230 -9.28 -4.59 -9.79
N TYR A 231 -9.54 -5.73 -9.14
CA TYR A 231 -9.74 -7.03 -9.77
C TYR A 231 -11.20 -7.50 -9.81
N GLY A 232 -12.14 -6.57 -9.61
CA GLY A 232 -13.52 -6.74 -10.06
C GLY A 232 -14.56 -7.00 -8.97
N ALA A 233 -14.22 -6.81 -7.69
CA ALA A 233 -15.22 -6.79 -6.62
C ALA A 233 -16.16 -5.59 -6.78
N ASP A 234 -17.46 -5.84 -6.60
CA ASP A 234 -18.48 -4.80 -6.57
C ASP A 234 -18.72 -4.24 -5.16
N ALA A 235 -18.57 -5.09 -4.14
CA ALA A 235 -18.65 -4.71 -2.74
C ALA A 235 -17.88 -5.71 -1.87
N ILE A 236 -17.42 -5.29 -0.70
CA ILE A 236 -16.56 -6.09 0.17
C ILE A 236 -17.07 -6.03 1.61
N CYS A 237 -17.25 -7.20 2.23
CA CYS A 237 -17.57 -7.35 3.64
C CYS A 237 -16.38 -8.01 4.36
N PRO A 238 -15.49 -7.22 5.00
CA PRO A 238 -14.38 -7.75 5.79
C PRO A 238 -14.86 -8.19 7.18
N TYR A 239 -15.63 -9.28 7.23
CA TYR A 239 -16.41 -9.61 8.43
C TYR A 239 -15.54 -9.89 9.65
N LEU A 240 -14.33 -10.45 9.46
CA LEU A 240 -13.47 -10.80 10.59
C LEU A 240 -12.90 -9.56 11.28
N VAL A 241 -12.76 -8.43 10.58
CA VAL A 241 -12.41 -7.15 11.21
C VAL A 241 -13.48 -6.75 12.23
N PHE A 242 -14.75 -6.86 11.86
CA PHE A 242 -15.87 -6.49 12.75
C PHE A 242 -16.06 -7.47 13.91
N GLU A 243 -15.91 -8.78 13.65
CA GLU A 243 -15.96 -9.80 14.70
C GLU A 243 -14.83 -9.64 15.71
N MET A 244 -13.60 -9.40 15.22
CA MET A 244 -12.43 -9.12 16.05
C MET A 244 -12.62 -7.85 16.88
N ALA A 245 -13.08 -6.75 16.27
CA ALA A 245 -13.31 -5.51 16.98
C ALA A 245 -14.39 -5.64 18.07
N SER A 246 -15.47 -6.38 17.80
CA SER A 246 -16.49 -6.70 18.81
C SER A 246 -15.89 -7.49 19.97
N ALA A 247 -15.00 -8.45 19.70
CA ALA A 247 -14.38 -9.25 20.74
C ALA A 247 -13.35 -8.43 21.56
N LEU A 248 -12.55 -7.58 20.92
CA LEU A 248 -11.65 -6.63 21.60
C LEU A 248 -12.40 -5.64 22.51
N ARG A 249 -13.62 -5.25 22.13
CA ARG A 249 -14.51 -4.46 22.98
C ARG A 249 -15.00 -5.24 24.21
N GLU A 250 -15.36 -6.51 24.04
CA GLU A 250 -15.75 -7.39 25.14
C GLU A 250 -14.60 -7.61 26.12
N ASP A 251 -13.38 -7.77 25.60
CA ASP A 251 -12.13 -7.89 26.36
C ASP A 251 -11.68 -6.58 27.03
N GLY A 252 -12.32 -5.45 26.71
CA GLY A 252 -12.02 -4.13 27.29
C GLY A 252 -10.80 -3.42 26.68
N VAL A 253 -10.29 -3.92 25.55
CA VAL A 253 -9.22 -3.25 24.77
C VAL A 253 -9.79 -2.04 24.04
N LEU A 254 -10.95 -2.20 23.40
CA LEU A 254 -11.71 -1.11 22.81
C LEU A 254 -12.75 -0.58 23.80
N SER A 255 -13.10 0.71 23.70
CA SER A 255 -14.12 1.31 24.55
C SER A 255 -15.45 0.58 24.42
N ARG A 256 -16.07 0.25 25.56
CA ARG A 256 -17.39 -0.39 25.63
C ARG A 256 -18.52 0.48 25.08
N ASP A 257 -18.29 1.79 24.93
CA ASP A 257 -19.26 2.72 24.36
C ASP A 257 -19.37 2.59 22.83
N LEU A 258 -18.43 1.90 22.18
CA LEU A 258 -18.47 1.66 20.74
C LEU A 258 -19.51 0.59 20.40
N SER A 259 -20.62 0.97 19.78
CA SER A 259 -21.57 -0.01 19.18
C SER A 259 -21.01 -0.65 17.90
N ASP A 260 -21.55 -1.80 17.49
CA ASP A 260 -21.16 -2.46 16.23
C ASP A 260 -21.31 -1.54 15.01
N ASN A 261 -22.36 -0.72 15.00
CA ASN A 261 -22.57 0.26 13.95
C ASN A 261 -21.53 1.39 13.98
N MET A 262 -21.10 1.83 15.17
CA MET A 262 -20.02 2.82 15.28
C MET A 262 -18.68 2.26 14.80
N ILE A 263 -18.37 1.00 15.12
CA ILE A 263 -17.18 0.31 14.63
C ILE A 263 -17.22 0.21 13.09
N TYR A 264 -18.35 -0.22 12.53
CA TYR A 264 -18.54 -0.26 11.07
C TYR A 264 -18.33 1.12 10.43
N GLN A 265 -18.98 2.16 10.94
CA GLN A 265 -18.88 3.51 10.39
C GLN A 265 -17.45 4.06 10.48
N ALA A 266 -16.75 3.84 11.60
CA ALA A 266 -15.37 4.28 11.78
C ALA A 266 -14.42 3.61 10.78
N TYR A 267 -14.49 2.28 10.69
CA TYR A 267 -13.67 1.50 9.77
C TYR A 267 -13.99 1.85 8.31
N SER A 268 -15.28 1.91 7.95
CA SER A 268 -15.76 2.24 6.60
C SER A 268 -15.30 3.65 6.17
N GLN A 269 -15.29 4.62 7.09
CA GLN A 269 -14.80 5.97 6.83
C GLN A 269 -13.27 6.02 6.64
N ALA A 270 -12.52 5.25 7.41
CA ALA A 270 -11.07 5.14 7.25
C ALA A 270 -10.72 4.54 5.88
N ILE A 271 -11.42 3.46 5.49
CA ILE A 271 -11.25 2.81 4.19
C ILE A 271 -11.73 3.71 3.03
N ASP A 272 -12.82 4.46 3.17
CA ASP A 272 -13.29 5.45 2.18
C ASP A 272 -12.17 6.45 1.85
N THR A 273 -11.59 7.04 2.90
CA THR A 273 -10.48 7.99 2.75
C THR A 273 -9.25 7.34 2.11
N GLY A 274 -8.93 6.11 2.50
CA GLY A 274 -7.81 5.35 1.92
C GLY A 274 -8.01 4.99 0.45
N ILE A 275 -9.19 4.52 0.05
CA ILE A 275 -9.51 4.19 -1.35
C ILE A 275 -9.45 5.46 -2.21
N ALA A 276 -10.06 6.56 -1.75
CA ALA A 276 -9.99 7.84 -2.47
C ALA A 276 -8.54 8.27 -2.67
N LYS A 277 -7.71 8.14 -1.63
CA LYS A 277 -6.28 8.43 -1.71
C LYS A 277 -5.55 7.57 -2.73
N VAL A 278 -5.80 6.25 -2.78
CA VAL A 278 -5.17 5.35 -3.76
C VAL A 278 -5.63 5.66 -5.19
N MET A 279 -6.92 5.92 -5.41
CA MET A 279 -7.44 6.33 -6.72
C MET A 279 -6.80 7.64 -7.20
N ALA A 280 -6.66 8.59 -6.28
CA ALA A 280 -6.10 9.90 -6.57
C ALA A 280 -4.63 9.84 -7.04
N LYS A 281 -3.85 8.82 -6.63
CA LYS A 281 -2.47 8.62 -7.11
C LYS A 281 -2.35 8.48 -8.62
N MET A 282 -3.39 7.95 -9.27
CA MET A 282 -3.46 7.82 -10.73
C MET A 282 -4.30 8.93 -11.40
N GLY A 283 -4.84 9.86 -10.61
CA GLY A 283 -5.76 10.88 -11.11
C GLY A 283 -7.17 10.35 -11.40
N ILE A 284 -7.59 9.25 -10.75
CA ILE A 284 -8.91 8.66 -10.96
C ILE A 284 -9.90 9.23 -9.94
N SER A 285 -11.00 9.82 -10.42
CA SER A 285 -11.98 10.46 -9.54
C SER A 285 -13.12 9.54 -9.09
N THR A 286 -13.52 8.54 -9.90
CA THR A 286 -14.69 7.71 -9.60
C THR A 286 -14.34 6.24 -9.39
N LEU A 287 -14.93 5.62 -8.37
CA LEU A 287 -14.73 4.20 -8.08
C LEU A 287 -15.23 3.30 -9.22
N GLN A 288 -16.27 3.73 -9.94
CA GLN A 288 -16.79 2.98 -11.09
C GLN A 288 -15.73 2.78 -12.19
N SER A 289 -14.86 3.78 -12.43
CA SER A 289 -13.74 3.65 -13.37
C SER A 289 -12.55 2.88 -12.80
N TYR A 290 -12.37 2.88 -11.48
CA TYR A 290 -11.28 2.16 -10.82
C TYR A 290 -11.52 0.64 -10.76
N LYS A 291 -12.78 0.23 -10.62
CA LYS A 291 -13.18 -1.19 -10.55
C LYS A 291 -12.78 -1.94 -11.82
N GLY A 292 -12.08 -3.06 -11.64
CA GLY A 292 -11.62 -3.89 -12.76
C GLY A 292 -10.52 -3.26 -13.63
N ALA A 293 -10.02 -2.07 -13.30
CA ALA A 293 -9.02 -1.38 -14.12
C ALA A 293 -7.59 -1.90 -13.90
N GLN A 294 -7.36 -2.73 -12.88
CA GLN A 294 -6.07 -3.35 -12.56
C GLN A 294 -4.92 -2.32 -12.49
N ILE A 295 -5.09 -1.27 -11.67
CA ILE A 295 -4.10 -0.19 -11.47
C ILE A 295 -2.97 -0.67 -10.54
N PHE A 296 -2.38 -1.81 -10.89
CA PHE A 296 -1.36 -2.52 -10.12
C PHE A 296 -0.33 -3.15 -11.04
N GLU A 297 0.90 -3.26 -10.53
CA GLU A 297 1.93 -4.12 -11.08
C GLU A 297 2.18 -5.28 -10.11
N ALA A 298 2.20 -6.51 -10.62
CA ALA A 298 2.56 -7.68 -9.84
C ALA A 298 4.08 -7.85 -9.82
N VAL A 299 4.65 -8.17 -8.66
CA VAL A 299 6.09 -8.41 -8.50
C VAL A 299 6.27 -9.80 -7.89
N GLY A 300 6.87 -10.72 -8.66
CA GLY A 300 7.17 -12.07 -8.19
C GLY A 300 6.00 -13.04 -8.25
N ILE A 301 4.99 -12.78 -9.10
CA ILE A 301 3.89 -13.72 -9.40
C ILE A 301 4.19 -14.44 -10.72
N GLY A 302 4.06 -15.76 -10.72
CA GLY A 302 4.18 -16.61 -11.91
C GLY A 302 3.10 -16.35 -12.96
N GLU A 303 3.45 -16.60 -14.22
CA GLU A 303 2.57 -16.35 -15.37
C GLU A 303 1.30 -17.21 -15.33
N ASP A 304 1.37 -18.41 -14.74
CA ASP A 304 0.23 -19.30 -14.54
C ASP A 304 -0.87 -18.64 -13.68
N VAL A 305 -0.47 -17.98 -12.60
CA VAL A 305 -1.40 -17.28 -11.70
C VAL A 305 -1.92 -16.01 -12.36
N VAL A 306 -1.07 -15.24 -13.05
CA VAL A 306 -1.49 -14.02 -13.76
C VAL A 306 -2.50 -14.35 -14.85
N ASN A 307 -2.23 -15.36 -15.68
CA ASN A 307 -3.10 -15.73 -16.81
C ASN A 307 -4.48 -16.27 -16.36
N LEU A 308 -4.51 -16.93 -15.20
CA LEU A 308 -5.74 -17.48 -14.61
C LEU A 308 -6.55 -16.42 -13.86
N CYS A 309 -5.90 -15.62 -13.01
CA CYS A 309 -6.57 -14.79 -12.01
C CYS A 309 -6.50 -13.28 -12.29
N PHE A 310 -5.51 -12.80 -13.05
CA PHE A 310 -5.19 -11.35 -13.12
C PHE A 310 -4.79 -10.92 -14.54
N ARG A 311 -5.47 -11.45 -15.56
CA ARG A 311 -5.06 -11.35 -16.96
C ARG A 311 -4.87 -9.88 -17.38
N GLY A 312 -3.72 -9.59 -18.00
CA GLY A 312 -3.34 -8.24 -18.42
C GLY A 312 -2.56 -7.44 -17.38
N THR A 313 -2.39 -7.96 -16.17
CA THR A 313 -1.48 -7.37 -15.17
C THR A 313 -0.03 -7.62 -15.57
N GLN A 314 0.80 -6.58 -15.48
CA GLN A 314 2.25 -6.73 -15.70
C GLN A 314 2.88 -7.49 -14.53
N SER A 315 3.67 -8.53 -14.84
CA SER A 315 4.50 -9.26 -13.88
C SER A 315 5.87 -9.52 -14.50
N ARG A 316 6.75 -8.52 -14.47
CA ARG A 316 8.05 -8.56 -15.17
C ARG A 316 9.02 -9.55 -14.55
N LEU A 317 8.90 -9.74 -13.25
CA LEU A 317 9.62 -10.75 -12.49
C LEU A 317 8.62 -11.88 -12.20
N GLY A 318 8.75 -12.99 -12.93
CA GLY A 318 8.04 -14.22 -12.59
C GLY A 318 8.41 -14.69 -11.18
N GLY A 319 7.61 -15.58 -10.61
CA GLY A 319 7.90 -16.09 -9.27
C GLY A 319 6.92 -17.15 -8.82
N VAL A 320 6.19 -16.87 -7.74
CA VAL A 320 5.34 -17.86 -7.07
C VAL A 320 4.22 -18.34 -8.00
N ASN A 321 4.05 -19.65 -8.08
CA ASN A 321 2.99 -20.29 -8.87
C ASN A 321 1.81 -20.67 -7.97
N LEU A 322 0.75 -21.21 -8.58
CA LEU A 322 -0.46 -21.56 -7.83
C LEU A 322 -0.20 -22.59 -6.72
N LYS A 323 0.74 -23.52 -6.94
CA LYS A 323 1.14 -24.52 -5.94
C LYS A 323 1.78 -23.88 -4.70
N ILE A 324 2.62 -22.87 -4.87
CA ILE A 324 3.23 -22.14 -3.74
C ILE A 324 2.16 -21.39 -2.95
N MET A 325 1.24 -20.68 -3.63
CA MET A 325 0.12 -19.99 -2.98
C MET A 325 -0.76 -20.96 -2.15
N ALA A 326 -0.99 -22.16 -2.68
CA ALA A 326 -1.71 -23.21 -1.97
C ALA A 326 -0.93 -23.72 -0.74
N LEU A 327 0.38 -23.96 -0.88
CA LEU A 327 1.24 -24.40 0.23
C LEU A 327 1.33 -23.37 1.36
N GLU A 328 1.42 -22.08 1.05
CA GLU A 328 1.41 -21.01 2.05
C GLU A 328 0.09 -20.97 2.81
N THR A 329 -1.03 -21.17 2.12
CA THR A 329 -2.36 -21.27 2.71
C THR A 329 -2.48 -22.47 3.65
N LEU A 330 -2.02 -23.64 3.20
CA LEU A 330 -2.02 -24.87 4.02
C LEU A 330 -1.08 -24.74 5.22
N THR A 331 0.02 -24.00 5.08
CA THR A 331 0.95 -23.71 6.16
C THR A 331 0.30 -22.81 7.22
N ARG A 332 -0.38 -21.72 6.81
CA ARG A 332 -1.18 -20.88 7.72
C ARG A 332 -2.27 -21.69 8.42
N HIS A 333 -2.94 -22.59 7.70
CA HIS A 333 -3.93 -23.50 8.28
C HIS A 333 -3.31 -24.44 9.33
N SER A 334 -2.19 -25.09 9.00
CA SER A 334 -1.46 -25.96 9.93
C SER A 334 -0.98 -25.21 11.16
N MET A 335 -0.60 -23.94 11.03
CA MET A 335 -0.26 -23.09 12.19
C MET A 335 -1.48 -22.78 13.07
N ALA A 336 -2.67 -22.62 12.48
CA ALA A 336 -3.89 -22.26 13.20
C ALA A 336 -4.61 -23.46 13.84
N TYR A 337 -4.59 -24.63 13.19
CA TYR A 337 -5.37 -25.81 13.58
C TYR A 337 -4.53 -27.08 13.75
N GLY A 338 -3.22 -27.03 13.50
CA GLY A 338 -2.34 -28.19 13.66
C GLY A 338 -2.23 -28.65 15.11
N SER A 339 -1.88 -29.92 15.28
CA SER A 339 -1.79 -30.61 16.58
C SER A 339 -0.60 -30.16 17.46
N GLY A 340 -0.06 -28.96 17.23
CA GLY A 340 1.12 -28.43 17.93
C GLY A 340 0.79 -27.67 19.22
N SER A 341 1.85 -27.27 19.92
CA SER A 341 1.90 -26.65 21.27
C SER A 341 0.74 -25.67 21.60
N PRO A 342 0.27 -25.60 22.87
CA PRO A 342 -0.71 -24.61 23.32
C PRO A 342 -0.38 -23.13 22.99
N ASP A 343 0.90 -22.81 22.72
CA ASP A 343 1.36 -21.48 22.31
C ASP A 343 0.87 -21.03 20.91
N MET A 344 0.31 -21.95 20.10
CA MET A 344 -0.21 -21.64 18.77
C MET A 344 -1.44 -20.71 18.77
N LYS A 345 -2.06 -20.47 19.94
CA LYS A 345 -3.24 -19.59 20.05
C LYS A 345 -2.91 -18.09 20.08
N ILE A 346 -1.64 -17.72 20.20
CA ILE A 346 -1.22 -16.32 20.26
C ILE A 346 -0.88 -15.84 18.84
N LEU A 347 -1.38 -14.65 18.46
CA LEU A 347 -1.01 -14.03 17.19
C LEU A 347 0.49 -13.80 17.10
N ARG A 348 1.07 -14.23 15.98
CA ARG A 348 2.47 -14.00 15.68
C ARG A 348 2.71 -12.52 15.38
N ASN A 349 3.92 -12.09 15.70
CA ASN A 349 4.43 -10.79 15.30
C ASN A 349 5.71 -11.02 14.48
N PRO A 350 5.60 -11.23 13.15
CA PRO A 350 6.75 -11.42 12.30
C PRO A 350 7.59 -10.14 12.16
N GLY A 351 7.12 -8.97 12.60
CA GLY A 351 7.86 -7.72 12.45
C GLY A 351 7.94 -7.31 10.99
N GLN A 352 6.80 -7.12 10.33
CA GLN A 352 6.74 -6.63 8.94
C GLN A 352 6.94 -5.11 8.86
N TYR A 353 6.46 -4.40 9.88
CA TYR A 353 6.57 -2.93 9.95
C TYR A 353 7.75 -2.49 10.79
N HIS A 354 8.00 -3.17 11.91
CA HIS A 354 9.16 -2.96 12.75
C HIS A 354 10.00 -4.22 12.87
N TRP A 355 11.31 -4.08 12.73
CA TRP A 355 12.24 -5.18 12.95
C TRP A 355 12.02 -5.86 14.31
N ARG A 356 12.05 -7.19 14.31
CA ARG A 356 12.00 -8.03 15.51
C ARG A 356 13.01 -9.16 15.44
N THR A 357 13.54 -9.53 16.59
CA THR A 357 14.40 -10.72 16.71
C THR A 357 13.62 -11.98 16.34
N GLY A 358 14.12 -12.74 15.36
CA GLY A 358 13.44 -13.93 14.82
C GLY A 358 12.25 -13.63 13.90
N GLY A 359 12.06 -12.35 13.52
CA GLY A 359 11.07 -11.90 12.55
C GLY A 359 11.59 -11.90 11.11
N GLU A 360 10.89 -11.15 10.26
CA GLU A 360 11.28 -10.85 8.88
C GLU A 360 12.64 -10.15 8.86
N GLY A 361 13.41 -10.38 7.79
CA GLY A 361 14.66 -9.65 7.58
C GLY A 361 14.37 -8.16 7.38
N HIS A 362 15.25 -7.29 7.86
CA HIS A 362 15.23 -5.87 7.52
C HIS A 362 16.64 -5.43 7.17
N ILE A 363 16.79 -4.55 6.18
CA ILE A 363 18.10 -3.98 5.83
C ILE A 363 18.65 -3.16 7.00
N ASN A 364 17.79 -2.46 7.75
CA ASN A 364 18.19 -1.64 8.89
C ASN A 364 17.96 -2.38 10.22
N ASP A 365 18.64 -3.50 10.44
CA ASP A 365 18.63 -4.19 11.73
C ASP A 365 19.58 -3.53 12.76
N PRO A 366 19.37 -3.70 14.08
CA PRO A 366 20.18 -3.03 15.09
C PRO A 366 21.68 -3.36 15.04
N ALA A 367 22.06 -4.58 14.64
CA ALA A 367 23.46 -4.98 14.61
C ALA A 367 24.19 -4.35 13.42
N SER A 368 23.57 -4.29 12.24
CA SER A 368 24.13 -3.59 11.08
C SER A 368 24.24 -2.08 11.33
N ILE A 369 23.24 -1.46 11.93
CA ILE A 369 23.29 -0.02 12.30
C ILE A 369 24.44 0.24 13.28
N ALA A 370 24.57 -0.56 14.34
CA ALA A 370 25.64 -0.40 15.32
C ALA A 370 27.03 -0.54 14.68
N ALA A 371 27.21 -1.54 13.81
CA ALA A 371 28.45 -1.74 13.06
C ALA A 371 28.77 -0.56 12.14
N LEU A 372 27.76 0.01 11.45
CA LEU A 372 27.93 1.19 10.61
C LEU A 372 28.31 2.43 11.43
N GLN A 373 27.68 2.63 12.59
CA GLN A 373 28.01 3.73 13.50
C GLN A 373 29.45 3.62 14.03
N GLU A 374 29.88 2.42 14.46
CA GLU A 374 31.25 2.16 14.90
C GLU A 374 32.24 2.41 13.76
N ALA A 375 31.94 1.94 12.54
CA ALA A 375 32.77 2.16 11.36
C ALA A 375 32.95 3.67 11.09
N ALA A 376 31.87 4.45 11.14
CA ALA A 376 31.90 5.89 10.87
C ALA A 376 32.60 6.71 11.97
N VAL A 377 32.42 6.35 13.24
CA VAL A 377 32.96 7.12 14.38
C VAL A 377 34.41 6.75 14.68
N ALA A 378 34.74 5.45 14.67
CA ALA A 378 36.07 4.95 15.03
C ALA A 378 36.97 4.71 13.81
N ASN A 379 36.47 4.95 12.58
CA ASN A 379 37.15 4.62 11.33
C ASN A 379 37.60 3.14 11.26
N SER A 380 36.71 2.24 11.71
CA SER A 380 37.00 0.82 11.89
C SER A 380 36.63 0.02 10.64
N LEU A 381 37.64 -0.46 9.90
CA LEU A 381 37.45 -1.35 8.75
C LEU A 381 36.77 -2.67 9.12
N SER A 382 37.09 -3.22 10.30
CA SER A 382 36.49 -4.48 10.75
C SER A 382 35.00 -4.33 11.06
N ALA A 383 34.59 -3.16 11.59
CA ALA A 383 33.18 -2.83 11.77
C ALA A 383 32.47 -2.63 10.42
N TYR A 384 33.13 -1.98 9.45
CA TYR A 384 32.58 -1.83 8.10
C TYR A 384 32.38 -3.16 7.38
N GLU A 385 33.31 -4.11 7.50
CA GLU A 385 33.15 -5.45 6.92
C GLU A 385 32.00 -6.23 7.58
N LYS A 386 31.78 -6.07 8.90
CA LYS A 386 30.60 -6.65 9.57
C LYS A 386 29.30 -6.07 9.01
N TYR A 387 29.23 -4.75 8.86
CA TYR A 387 28.08 -4.08 8.23
C TYR A 387 27.84 -4.59 6.81
N ARG A 388 28.89 -4.63 5.98
CA ARG A 388 28.82 -5.11 4.60
C ARG A 388 28.31 -6.56 4.51
N ALA A 389 28.80 -7.45 5.38
CA ALA A 389 28.37 -8.84 5.40
C ALA A 389 26.87 -9.00 5.74
N SER A 390 26.30 -8.08 6.52
CA SER A 390 24.87 -8.10 6.87
C SER A 390 23.95 -7.51 5.79
N THR A 391 24.43 -6.60 4.94
CA THR A 391 23.56 -5.84 4.01
C THR A 391 23.80 -6.12 2.53
N MET A 392 24.87 -6.81 2.16
CA MET A 392 25.20 -7.11 0.75
C MET A 392 25.34 -8.62 0.51
N GLU A 393 24.24 -9.30 0.19
CA GLU A 393 24.30 -10.51 -0.63
C GLU A 393 24.39 -10.08 -2.09
N SER A 394 25.61 -9.92 -2.59
CA SER A 394 25.86 -9.44 -3.96
C SER A 394 25.44 -10.48 -5.00
N LEU A 395 24.67 -10.02 -6.00
CA LEU A 395 24.64 -10.62 -7.35
C LEU A 395 26.08 -10.82 -7.83
N VAL A 396 26.49 -12.08 -7.95
CA VAL A 396 27.84 -12.44 -8.43
C VAL A 396 27.85 -12.27 -9.95
N GLU A 397 28.36 -11.16 -10.44
CA GLU A 397 28.80 -11.09 -11.84
C GLU A 397 30.18 -11.74 -11.97
N ASN A 398 30.24 -12.83 -12.75
CA ASN A 398 31.50 -13.47 -13.14
C ASN A 398 32.23 -12.60 -14.19
N ARG A 399 32.88 -11.51 -13.74
CA ARG A 399 33.82 -10.74 -14.57
C ARG A 399 35.27 -11.01 -14.16
N GLN A 400 36.17 -10.88 -15.12
CA GLN A 400 37.61 -10.96 -14.87
C GLN A 400 38.03 -9.79 -13.96
N LYS A 401 38.74 -10.11 -12.87
CA LYS A 401 39.22 -9.11 -11.90
C LYS A 401 40.38 -8.32 -12.51
N ILE A 402 40.38 -7.00 -12.29
CA ILE A 402 41.49 -6.09 -12.64
C ILE A 402 42.25 -5.65 -11.38
N SER A 403 43.41 -5.03 -11.54
CA SER A 403 44.14 -4.42 -10.40
C SER A 403 43.34 -3.26 -9.80
N LEU A 404 43.40 -3.08 -8.47
CA LEU A 404 42.78 -1.92 -7.81
C LEU A 404 43.43 -0.59 -8.24
N ASP A 405 44.68 -0.62 -8.69
CA ASP A 405 45.38 0.58 -9.20
C ASP A 405 44.81 1.08 -10.53
N GLU A 406 44.09 0.22 -11.26
CA GLU A 406 43.36 0.58 -12.48
C GLU A 406 41.97 1.16 -12.17
N VAL A 407 41.50 1.03 -10.92
CA VAL A 407 40.23 1.59 -10.48
C VAL A 407 40.43 3.07 -10.16
N GLU A 408 39.49 3.89 -10.60
CA GLU A 408 39.50 5.31 -10.28
C GLU A 408 39.55 5.58 -8.76
N PRO A 409 40.25 6.62 -8.30
CA PRO A 409 40.37 6.92 -6.88
C PRO A 409 39.01 7.18 -6.21
N ALA A 410 38.90 6.81 -4.93
CA ALA A 410 37.71 7.08 -4.12
C ALA A 410 37.31 8.57 -4.09
N SER A 411 38.29 9.48 -4.18
CA SER A 411 38.07 10.93 -4.26
C SER A 411 37.35 11.38 -5.53
N GLU A 412 37.41 10.62 -6.62
CA GLU A 412 36.63 10.87 -7.84
C GLU A 412 35.27 10.15 -7.80
N ILE A 413 35.23 8.94 -7.22
CA ILE A 413 33.99 8.19 -7.04
C ILE A 413 32.99 8.98 -6.18
N VAL A 414 33.43 9.53 -5.05
CA VAL A 414 32.56 10.25 -4.10
C VAL A 414 31.88 11.47 -4.71
N LYS A 415 32.46 12.08 -5.76
CA LYS A 415 31.84 13.22 -6.47
C LYS A 415 30.54 12.83 -7.19
N ARG A 416 30.33 11.54 -7.44
CA ARG A 416 29.07 11.00 -8.00
C ARG A 416 28.01 10.78 -6.93
N PHE A 417 28.37 10.82 -5.65
CA PHE A 417 27.43 10.59 -4.56
C PHE A 417 26.63 11.86 -4.27
N ALA A 418 25.35 11.66 -4.02
CA ALA A 418 24.46 12.68 -3.51
C ALA A 418 23.78 12.17 -2.25
N THR A 419 23.65 13.02 -1.23
CA THR A 419 22.78 12.68 -0.10
C THR A 419 21.32 12.72 -0.54
N GLY A 420 20.48 11.88 0.04
CA GLY A 420 19.05 11.89 -0.23
C GLY A 420 18.40 13.27 0.01
N ALA A 421 17.32 13.54 -0.71
CA ALA A 421 16.55 14.78 -0.60
C ALA A 421 15.68 14.78 0.68
N MET A 422 16.25 15.22 1.80
CA MET A 422 15.59 15.27 3.11
C MET A 422 15.34 16.71 3.53
N SER A 423 14.07 17.08 3.69
CA SER A 423 13.70 18.47 3.94
C SER A 423 14.15 19.00 5.30
N PHE A 424 14.54 20.27 5.36
CA PHE A 424 14.54 21.00 6.64
C PHE A 424 13.11 21.01 7.22
N GLY A 425 12.95 20.41 8.39
CA GLY A 425 11.66 20.13 9.02
C GLY A 425 11.37 18.63 9.15
N SER A 426 11.71 17.80 8.15
CA SER A 426 11.72 16.34 8.36
C SER A 426 12.90 15.93 9.24
N ILE A 427 14.08 16.49 8.95
CA ILE A 427 15.29 16.39 9.77
C ILE A 427 15.62 17.74 10.42
N SER A 428 16.46 17.72 11.46
CA SER A 428 16.89 18.93 12.16
C SER A 428 17.82 19.80 11.29
N LEU A 429 17.98 21.08 11.66
CA LEU A 429 18.88 21.99 10.96
C LEU A 429 20.34 21.53 11.05
N GLU A 430 20.72 20.96 12.19
CA GLU A 430 22.05 20.42 12.46
C GLU A 430 22.34 19.24 11.53
N ALA A 431 21.41 18.27 11.45
CA ALA A 431 21.53 17.13 10.55
C ALA A 431 21.61 17.59 9.09
N HIS A 432 20.72 18.48 8.67
CA HIS A 432 20.68 19.01 7.31
C HIS A 432 21.96 19.78 6.95
N SER A 433 22.47 20.60 7.87
CA SER A 433 23.70 21.38 7.64
C SER A 433 24.94 20.49 7.64
N THR A 434 24.96 19.46 8.49
CA THR A 434 26.06 18.47 8.55
C THR A 434 26.19 17.75 7.22
N LEU A 435 25.08 17.28 6.64
CA LEU A 435 25.08 16.66 5.32
C LEU A 435 25.62 17.61 4.24
N ALA A 436 25.20 18.88 4.27
CA ALA A 436 25.66 19.85 3.29
C ALA A 436 27.16 20.12 3.39
N VAL A 437 27.66 20.40 4.60
CA VAL A 437 29.09 20.62 4.84
C VAL A 437 29.92 19.40 4.44
N SER A 438 29.51 18.20 4.85
CA SER A 438 30.23 16.96 4.52
C SER A 438 30.34 16.74 3.01
N MET A 439 29.24 16.90 2.27
CA MET A 439 29.28 16.70 0.83
C MET A 439 30.08 17.77 0.10
N ASN A 440 30.01 19.03 0.55
CA ASN A 440 30.80 20.12 -0.02
C ASN A 440 32.31 19.91 0.21
N ARG A 441 32.72 19.42 1.39
CA ARG A 441 34.12 19.02 1.66
C ARG A 441 34.61 17.90 0.75
N LEU A 442 33.75 16.91 0.49
CA LEU A 442 34.08 15.75 -0.34
C LEU A 442 33.97 16.03 -1.85
N GLY A 443 33.44 17.18 -2.26
CA GLY A 443 33.13 17.49 -3.66
C GLY A 443 31.95 16.71 -4.24
N GLY A 444 31.16 16.05 -3.39
CA GLY A 444 29.88 15.44 -3.77
C GLY A 444 28.74 16.45 -3.66
N LYS A 445 27.49 15.98 -3.61
CA LYS A 445 26.32 16.86 -3.61
C LYS A 445 25.37 16.59 -2.44
N SER A 446 24.84 17.65 -1.84
CA SER A 446 23.71 17.54 -0.91
C SER A 446 22.45 18.16 -1.52
N ASN A 447 21.28 17.76 -1.03
CA ASN A 447 19.99 18.16 -1.56
C ASN A 447 19.11 18.75 -0.45
N THR A 448 18.43 19.87 -0.72
CA THR A 448 17.59 20.56 0.27
C THR A 448 16.32 19.80 0.68
N GLY A 449 15.89 18.83 -0.13
CA GLY A 449 14.52 18.34 -0.09
C GLY A 449 13.49 19.46 -0.31
N GLU A 450 12.23 19.19 0.02
CA GLU A 450 11.08 20.08 -0.22
C GLU A 450 10.99 21.27 0.75
N GLY A 451 11.99 21.48 1.61
CA GLY A 451 11.86 22.36 2.78
C GLY A 451 12.25 23.81 2.57
N GLY A 452 12.77 24.15 1.40
CA GLY A 452 13.49 25.41 1.17
C GLY A 452 14.88 25.43 1.82
N GLU A 453 15.60 26.54 1.66
CA GLU A 453 16.90 26.76 2.30
C GLU A 453 17.13 28.25 2.57
N ASN A 454 17.51 28.61 3.80
CA ASN A 454 17.73 30.00 4.19
C ASN A 454 18.96 30.61 3.48
N ALA A 455 18.83 31.88 3.06
CA ALA A 455 19.84 32.58 2.26
C ALA A 455 21.18 32.75 2.98
N ASP A 456 21.20 32.79 4.32
CA ASP A 456 22.43 32.88 5.11
C ASP A 456 23.39 31.71 4.84
N ARG A 457 22.86 30.56 4.40
CA ARG A 457 23.68 29.38 4.03
C ARG A 457 24.47 29.59 2.74
N TYR A 458 24.15 30.61 1.95
CA TYR A 458 24.83 30.90 0.69
C TYR A 458 26.05 31.80 0.86
N LEU A 459 26.20 32.45 2.02
CA LEU A 459 27.21 33.48 2.22
C LEU A 459 28.63 32.90 2.33
N ASN A 460 28.77 31.76 3.01
CA ASN A 460 30.07 31.11 3.19
C ASN A 460 30.30 30.05 2.11
N GLN A 461 31.27 30.31 1.24
CA GLN A 461 31.66 29.42 0.15
C GLN A 461 32.96 28.63 0.45
N ASP A 462 33.55 28.79 1.64
CA ASP A 462 34.66 27.95 2.09
C ASP A 462 34.20 26.49 2.16
N PRO A 463 34.76 25.56 1.35
CA PRO A 463 34.35 24.16 1.34
C PRO A 463 34.31 23.51 2.73
N GLU A 464 35.17 23.95 3.65
CA GLU A 464 35.21 23.43 5.03
C GLU A 464 33.97 23.80 5.85
N PHE A 465 33.28 24.89 5.51
CA PHE A 465 32.15 25.42 6.30
C PHE A 465 30.91 25.73 5.45
N ASN A 466 30.95 25.41 4.15
CA ASN A 466 29.89 25.72 3.21
C ASN A 466 28.64 24.90 3.55
N LYS A 467 27.58 25.59 3.99
CA LYS A 467 26.31 24.97 4.35
C LYS A 467 25.32 24.96 3.19
N ARG A 468 25.63 25.56 2.03
CA ARG A 468 24.75 25.58 0.86
C ARG A 468 24.59 24.17 0.31
N SER A 469 23.36 23.72 0.08
CA SER A 469 23.15 22.48 -0.67
C SER A 469 23.34 22.69 -2.17
N ALA A 470 24.11 21.82 -2.83
CA ALA A 470 24.37 21.92 -4.27
C ALA A 470 23.10 21.68 -5.11
N ILE A 471 22.25 20.75 -4.65
CA ILE A 471 20.97 20.42 -5.31
C ILE A 471 19.83 21.11 -4.57
N LYS A 472 18.98 21.80 -5.34
CA LYS A 472 17.83 22.57 -4.87
C LYS A 472 16.56 21.94 -5.46
N GLN A 473 15.65 21.48 -4.61
CA GLN A 473 14.46 20.76 -5.04
C GLN A 473 13.28 21.71 -5.27
N VAL A 474 12.59 21.52 -6.39
CA VAL A 474 11.32 22.15 -6.76
C VAL A 474 10.25 21.06 -6.70
N ALA A 475 9.43 21.10 -5.66
CA ALA A 475 8.35 20.15 -5.40
C ALA A 475 6.98 20.84 -5.43
N SER A 476 5.89 20.08 -5.46
CA SER A 476 4.51 20.57 -5.64
C SER A 476 4.11 21.75 -4.75
N GLY A 477 4.50 21.73 -3.47
CA GLY A 477 4.18 22.81 -2.52
C GLY A 477 4.97 24.11 -2.73
N ARG A 478 6.02 24.11 -3.56
CA ARG A 478 6.94 25.24 -3.84
C ARG A 478 7.49 25.94 -2.58
N PHE A 479 7.58 25.22 -1.47
CA PHE A 479 8.04 25.78 -0.20
C PHE A 479 9.48 26.31 -0.31
N GLY A 480 9.66 27.58 0.02
CA GLY A 480 10.97 28.25 0.00
C GLY A 480 11.60 28.39 -1.40
N VAL A 481 10.85 28.12 -2.48
CA VAL A 481 11.32 28.33 -3.85
C VAL A 481 11.23 29.82 -4.18
N THR A 482 12.39 30.46 -4.27
CA THR A 482 12.54 31.89 -4.58
C THR A 482 13.58 32.07 -5.69
N ALA A 483 13.61 33.24 -6.34
CA ALA A 483 14.63 33.55 -7.34
C ALA A 483 16.07 33.38 -6.79
N SER A 484 16.31 33.83 -5.56
CA SER A 484 17.61 33.63 -4.89
C SER A 484 17.90 32.15 -4.65
N TYR A 485 16.92 31.38 -4.18
CA TYR A 485 17.07 29.94 -3.95
C TYR A 485 17.46 29.19 -5.25
N LEU A 486 16.80 29.51 -6.36
CA LEU A 486 17.06 28.90 -7.67
C LEU A 486 18.44 29.31 -8.23
N ALA A 487 18.82 30.58 -8.07
CA ALA A 487 20.10 31.11 -8.56
C ALA A 487 21.33 30.54 -7.84
N HIS A 488 21.16 30.02 -6.61
CA HIS A 488 22.24 29.42 -5.81
C HIS A 488 22.31 27.89 -5.93
N ALA A 489 21.62 27.31 -6.90
CA ALA A 489 21.68 25.89 -7.23
C ALA A 489 22.81 25.55 -8.22
N ASP A 490 23.43 24.39 -8.05
CA ASP A 490 24.25 23.76 -9.09
C ASP A 490 23.38 22.79 -9.92
N ASP A 491 22.45 22.09 -9.25
CA ASP A 491 21.40 21.29 -9.88
C ASP A 491 20.03 21.69 -9.32
N LEU A 492 19.02 21.80 -10.18
CA LEU A 492 17.62 21.98 -9.83
C LEU A 492 16.87 20.67 -10.04
N GLN A 493 16.28 20.12 -8.98
CA GLN A 493 15.58 18.85 -9.03
C GLN A 493 14.07 19.06 -9.06
N ILE A 494 13.40 18.65 -10.14
CA ILE A 494 11.94 18.63 -10.19
C ILE A 494 11.48 17.33 -9.53
N LYS A 495 10.89 17.43 -8.34
CA LYS A 495 10.46 16.25 -7.59
C LYS A 495 9.04 15.84 -8.00
N MET A 496 8.93 14.94 -8.97
CA MET A 496 7.64 14.36 -9.35
C MET A 496 7.07 13.42 -8.29
N ALA A 497 7.90 12.58 -7.66
CA ALA A 497 7.45 11.59 -6.69
C ALA A 497 8.58 11.15 -5.74
N GLN A 498 8.25 10.35 -4.72
CA GLN A 498 9.22 9.64 -3.87
C GLN A 498 8.79 8.19 -3.63
N GLY A 499 9.75 7.27 -3.49
CA GLY A 499 9.48 5.84 -3.36
C GLY A 499 8.63 5.45 -2.13
N ALA A 500 8.73 6.20 -1.02
CA ALA A 500 7.97 5.88 0.20
C ALA A 500 6.46 6.19 0.09
N LYS A 501 6.07 7.13 -0.78
CA LYS A 501 4.66 7.52 -1.00
C LYS A 501 4.47 8.13 -2.38
N PRO A 502 4.55 7.29 -3.43
CA PRO A 502 4.38 7.76 -4.79
C PRO A 502 2.93 8.20 -5.06
N GLY A 503 2.76 9.23 -5.90
CA GLY A 503 1.45 9.80 -6.22
C GLY A 503 0.82 10.65 -5.11
N GLU A 504 1.59 11.01 -4.07
CA GLU A 504 1.16 11.81 -2.92
C GLU A 504 2.14 12.97 -2.66
N GLY A 505 1.67 14.00 -1.95
CA GLY A 505 2.50 15.13 -1.55
C GLY A 505 3.35 14.88 -0.30
N GLY A 506 4.36 15.72 -0.10
CA GLY A 506 5.12 15.82 1.15
C GLY A 506 4.21 16.11 2.35
N GLU A 507 4.60 15.61 3.53
CA GLU A 507 3.84 15.84 4.78
C GLU A 507 4.80 16.30 5.88
N LEU A 508 4.42 17.36 6.57
CA LEU A 508 5.10 17.84 7.77
C LEU A 508 4.06 18.13 8.86
N PRO A 509 4.06 17.37 9.97
CA PRO A 509 3.15 17.61 11.08
C PRO A 509 3.28 19.02 11.65
N GLY A 510 2.16 19.65 12.03
CA GLY A 510 2.12 21.05 12.46
C GLY A 510 3.02 21.36 13.66
N TYR A 511 3.14 20.43 14.61
CA TYR A 511 4.03 20.60 15.77
C TYR A 511 5.52 20.63 15.41
N LYS A 512 5.91 20.19 14.20
CA LYS A 512 7.28 20.34 13.67
C LYS A 512 7.47 21.64 12.91
N VAL A 513 6.40 22.39 12.59
CA VAL A 513 6.47 23.66 11.85
C VAL A 513 6.80 24.78 12.83
N THR A 514 8.09 24.84 13.20
CA THR A 514 8.64 25.91 14.06
C THR A 514 8.59 27.26 13.34
N LYS A 515 8.86 28.36 14.06
CA LYS A 515 8.94 29.71 13.47
C LYS A 515 9.96 29.78 12.34
N ASP A 516 11.12 29.16 12.52
CA ASP A 516 12.18 29.16 11.51
C ASP A 516 11.75 28.38 10.27
N ILE A 517 11.15 27.19 10.44
CA ILE A 517 10.63 26.38 9.32
C ILE A 517 9.52 27.13 8.59
N ALA A 518 8.57 27.73 9.31
CA ALA A 518 7.52 28.54 8.71
C ALA A 518 8.09 29.75 7.96
N SER A 519 9.10 30.41 8.51
CA SER A 519 9.81 31.50 7.83
C SER A 519 10.49 31.02 6.54
N THR A 520 11.25 29.91 6.58
CA THR A 520 11.89 29.33 5.38
C THR A 520 10.89 28.96 4.31
N ARG A 521 9.71 28.46 4.70
CA ARG A 521 8.68 27.96 3.78
C ARG A 521 7.63 29.00 3.39
N HIS A 522 7.71 30.21 3.94
CA HIS A 522 6.67 31.24 3.83
C HIS A 522 5.28 30.73 4.27
N SER A 523 5.23 29.97 5.36
CA SER A 523 4.02 29.36 5.91
C SER A 523 3.71 29.85 7.33
N VAL A 524 2.67 29.29 7.95
CA VAL A 524 2.21 29.68 9.30
C VAL A 524 2.79 28.72 10.35
N PRO A 525 3.45 29.23 11.42
CA PRO A 525 3.96 28.38 12.50
C PRO A 525 2.86 27.52 13.14
N GLY A 526 3.16 26.27 13.44
CA GLY A 526 2.24 25.32 14.09
C GLY A 526 1.20 24.68 13.17
N VAL A 527 1.06 25.13 11.91
CA VAL A 527 0.09 24.59 10.95
C VAL A 527 0.74 23.45 10.15
N GLY A 528 0.08 22.29 10.09
CA GLY A 528 0.55 21.15 9.32
C GLY A 528 0.64 21.46 7.81
N LEU A 529 1.73 21.03 7.18
CA LEU A 529 1.96 21.25 5.75
C LEU A 529 1.81 19.92 5.02
N ILE A 530 0.73 19.81 4.25
CA ILE A 530 0.50 18.70 3.33
C ILE A 530 0.61 19.30 1.93
N SER A 531 1.66 18.98 1.19
CA SER A 531 1.82 19.48 -0.19
C SER A 531 0.71 18.89 -1.07
N PRO A 532 0.26 19.61 -2.13
CA PRO A 532 -0.59 18.99 -3.15
C PRO A 532 0.11 17.75 -3.74
N PRO A 533 -0.62 16.67 -4.08
CA PRO A 533 -0.03 15.55 -4.80
C PRO A 533 0.56 15.95 -6.17
N PRO A 534 -0.14 16.74 -7.02
CA PRO A 534 0.43 17.15 -8.29
C PRO A 534 1.24 18.44 -8.17
N HIS A 535 2.15 18.63 -9.12
CA HIS A 535 2.58 19.97 -9.50
C HIS A 535 1.43 20.63 -10.27
N HIS A 536 0.90 21.75 -9.78
CA HIS A 536 -0.21 22.46 -10.45
C HIS A 536 0.19 23.14 -11.77
N ASP A 537 1.48 23.13 -12.08
CA ASP A 537 2.09 23.58 -13.33
C ASP A 537 2.67 22.40 -14.14
N ILE A 538 2.30 21.15 -13.82
CA ILE A 538 2.67 19.95 -14.61
C ILE A 538 1.47 19.00 -14.69
N TYR A 539 0.63 19.16 -15.72
CA TYR A 539 -0.50 18.26 -16.01
C TYR A 539 -0.25 17.35 -17.20
N SER A 540 0.85 17.57 -17.92
CA SER A 540 1.29 16.75 -19.04
C SER A 540 2.80 16.87 -19.26
N ILE A 541 3.30 16.15 -20.27
CA ILE A 541 4.73 16.18 -20.62
C ILE A 541 5.18 17.54 -21.17
N GLU A 542 4.30 18.25 -21.88
CA GLU A 542 4.56 19.60 -22.37
C GLU A 542 4.66 20.62 -21.23
N ASP A 543 3.84 20.48 -20.18
CA ASP A 543 3.93 21.34 -19.00
C ASP A 543 5.24 21.09 -18.22
N LEU A 544 5.70 19.84 -18.16
CA LEU A 544 7.03 19.53 -17.60
C LEU A 544 8.13 20.21 -18.43
N ALA A 545 8.00 20.21 -19.76
CA ALA A 545 8.96 20.87 -20.64
C ALA A 545 9.00 22.39 -20.40
N GLU A 546 7.84 23.01 -20.14
CA GLU A 546 7.75 24.43 -19.79
C GLU A 546 8.42 24.72 -18.43
N LEU A 547 8.16 23.91 -17.40
CA LEU A 547 8.86 24.09 -16.11
C LEU A 547 10.39 23.92 -16.25
N ILE A 548 10.84 22.97 -17.08
CA ILE A 548 12.28 22.83 -17.39
C ILE A 548 12.83 24.10 -18.05
N TYR A 549 12.07 24.72 -18.96
CA TYR A 549 12.43 25.99 -19.58
C TYR A 549 12.53 27.12 -18.55
N ASP A 550 11.52 27.29 -17.71
CA ASP A 550 11.48 28.31 -16.66
C ASP A 550 12.64 28.20 -15.66
N LEU A 551 12.97 26.98 -15.25
CA LEU A 551 14.09 26.74 -14.34
C LEU A 551 15.44 27.07 -14.99
N LYS A 552 15.61 26.78 -16.28
CA LYS A 552 16.81 27.17 -17.05
C LYS A 552 16.89 28.68 -17.27
N CYS A 553 15.76 29.35 -17.46
CA CYS A 553 15.71 30.82 -17.53
C CYS A 553 16.09 31.45 -16.18
N SER A 554 15.65 30.83 -15.07
CA SER A 554 15.96 31.30 -13.71
C SER A 554 17.42 31.07 -13.32
N ASN A 555 18.02 29.96 -13.77
CA ASN A 555 19.44 29.67 -13.57
C ASN A 555 20.04 28.94 -14.79
N PRO A 556 20.64 29.68 -15.75
CA PRO A 556 21.18 29.10 -16.98
C PRO A 556 22.34 28.12 -16.78
N ARG A 557 22.96 28.11 -15.60
CA ARG A 557 24.09 27.24 -15.27
C ARG A 557 23.68 25.94 -14.58
N ALA A 558 22.48 25.88 -14.02
CA ALA A 558 22.03 24.71 -13.28
C ALA A 558 21.63 23.57 -14.22
N ARG A 559 21.99 22.34 -13.85
CA ARG A 559 21.42 21.15 -14.50
C ARG A 559 20.02 20.91 -13.96
N ILE A 560 19.11 20.40 -14.79
CA ILE A 560 17.77 19.99 -14.34
C ILE A 560 17.74 18.47 -14.22
N SER A 561 17.22 17.96 -13.09
CA SER A 561 17.12 16.52 -12.81
C SER A 561 15.72 16.11 -12.37
#